data_AF-A0A485KR62-F1
#
_entry.id   AF-A0A485KR62-F1
#
_cell.length_a   1.000
_cell.length_b   1.000
_cell.length_c   1.000
_cell.angle_alpha   90.00
_cell.angle_beta   90.00
_cell.angle_gamma   90.00
#
_symmetry.space_group_name_H-M   'P 1'
#
loop_
_entity.id
_entity.type
_entity.pdbx_description
1 polymer ?
#
loop_
_entity_poly.entity_id
_entity_poly.type
_entity_poly.pdbx_seq_one_letter_code
_entity_poly.pdbx_strand_id
1 'polypeptide(L)'
;MYNYWQLGMQETISIVNALGFAYNLGITSVPYASQSTTGMTTSLAWIGMTNVVYVCAVLVNCSIVRGMPNSIDQLPFDWDAYIVVRHVVTPVDTLVRKFIGPYGMIDIRYVLPPMALLAHVLEFQNKVRTRRGPYPSRLVWFIILWICFFGSAQSFVQQSFSFDDACVAPIMHTITLGRLSSLYAIAGARLSSATALTSVCNLCPSHATQTSCWTSLQSSVLLFQALSPTHLPSSFESVTPTLVALNVSLVQFAATTNSTPVLLLQNMVSSSSNNTPWSFFGWITMYEWVVGIREVYTFEGDVGTLTTISPSQPFVPLPADPLEVPLRACFYIWYIVVYMTFLLTSEGALVLLFSVRHSFRGLGSSLFYFHRVVGSV
;
A
#
# COMPACT_ATOMS: atom_id res chain seq x y z
N MET A 1 22.95 4.47 -5.45
CA MET A 1 21.55 4.16 -5.06
C MET A 1 21.53 2.78 -4.39
N TYR A 2 20.77 2.59 -3.31
CA TYR A 2 20.80 1.36 -2.48
C TYR A 2 19.89 0.23 -3.03
N ASN A 3 19.70 0.20 -4.35
CA ASN A 3 18.60 -0.50 -5.01
C ASN A 3 18.96 -1.97 -5.35
N TYR A 4 19.57 -2.66 -4.37
CA TYR A 4 19.81 -4.13 -4.37
C TYR A 4 19.28 -4.79 -3.09
N TRP A 5 18.84 -3.98 -2.12
CA TRP A 5 18.54 -4.43 -0.77
C TRP A 5 17.25 -3.77 -0.28
N GLN A 6 16.34 -4.59 0.20
CA GLN A 6 15.23 -4.15 1.03
C GLN A 6 15.81 -3.62 2.35
N LEU A 7 15.56 -2.36 2.68
CA LEU A 7 15.93 -1.80 3.97
C LEU A 7 15.09 -2.46 5.06
N GLY A 8 15.74 -2.98 6.09
CA GLY A 8 15.05 -3.49 7.27
C GLY A 8 14.54 -2.36 8.15
N MET A 9 13.34 -2.52 8.71
CA MET A 9 12.77 -1.60 9.69
C MET A 9 12.13 -2.38 10.83
N GLN A 10 12.39 -1.98 12.07
CA GLN A 10 11.71 -2.50 13.25
C GLN A 10 11.08 -1.32 14.00
N GLU A 11 9.76 -1.34 14.15
CA GLU A 11 9.03 -0.37 14.97
C GLU A 11 8.65 -1.03 16.30
N THR A 12 8.80 -0.29 17.40
CA THR A 12 8.40 -0.75 18.73
C THR A 12 7.52 0.31 19.42
N ILE A 13 6.59 -0.15 20.26
CA ILE A 13 5.81 0.71 21.15
C ILE A 13 6.16 0.41 22.60
N SER A 14 6.36 1.45 23.42
CA SER A 14 6.58 1.31 24.85
C SER A 14 5.24 1.37 25.61
N ILE A 15 4.91 0.28 26.30
CA ILE A 15 3.76 0.17 27.19
C ILE A 15 4.27 0.40 28.62
N VAL A 16 3.87 1.50 29.25
CA VAL A 16 4.19 1.78 30.66
C VAL A 16 3.04 1.31 31.54
N ASN A 17 3.33 0.49 32.55
CA ASN A 17 2.32 0.01 33.49
C ASN A 17 2.09 1.00 34.67
N ALA A 18 1.05 0.76 35.47
CA ALA A 18 0.70 1.61 36.62
C ALA A 18 1.74 1.65 37.75
N LEU A 19 2.78 0.82 37.68
CA LEU A 19 3.92 0.80 38.61
C LEU A 19 5.17 1.52 38.02
N GLY A 20 5.05 2.13 36.84
CA GLY A 20 6.12 2.87 36.17
C GLY A 20 7.10 2.03 35.34
N PHE A 21 6.91 0.70 35.26
CA PHE A 21 7.76 -0.13 34.41
C PHE A 21 7.33 -0.01 32.94
N ALA A 22 8.30 0.30 32.08
CA ALA A 22 8.13 0.32 30.63
C ALA A 22 8.47 -1.04 30.00
N TYR A 23 7.67 -1.47 29.03
CA TYR A 23 7.88 -2.68 28.24
C TYR A 23 7.79 -2.34 26.75
N ASN A 24 8.82 -2.66 25.98
CA ASN A 24 8.85 -2.41 24.53
C ASN A 24 8.33 -3.63 23.78
N LEU A 25 7.41 -3.42 22.84
CA LEU A 25 6.73 -4.45 22.06
C LEU A 25 6.85 -4.12 20.57
N GLY A 26 7.35 -5.04 19.75
CA GLY A 26 7.46 -4.91 18.30
C GLY A 26 6.10 -4.87 17.62
N ILE A 27 5.81 -3.77 16.91
CA ILE A 27 4.55 -3.59 16.18
C ILE A 27 4.68 -3.84 14.68
N THR A 28 5.90 -3.71 14.16
CA THR A 28 6.28 -3.91 12.76
C THR A 28 7.71 -4.46 12.71
N SER A 29 7.96 -5.47 11.88
CA SER A 29 9.31 -5.93 11.55
C SER A 29 9.39 -6.28 10.06
N VAL A 30 10.03 -5.41 9.29
CA VAL A 30 10.41 -5.63 7.88
C VAL A 30 11.85 -6.14 7.89
N PRO A 31 12.12 -7.38 7.45
CA PRO A 31 13.48 -7.91 7.42
C PRO A 31 14.31 -7.23 6.31
N TYR A 32 15.62 -7.12 6.54
CA TYR A 32 16.57 -6.80 5.48
C TYR A 32 16.72 -8.00 4.53
N ALA A 33 16.64 -7.77 3.23
CA ALA A 33 16.69 -8.84 2.22
C ALA A 33 17.37 -8.37 0.92
N SER A 34 18.08 -9.27 0.23
CA SER A 34 18.56 -9.03 -1.13
C SER A 34 17.41 -9.10 -2.13
N GLN A 35 17.15 -8.03 -2.87
CA GLN A 35 16.12 -8.00 -3.90
C GLN A 35 16.74 -8.03 -5.30
N SER A 36 16.69 -9.22 -5.92
CA SER A 36 17.21 -9.59 -7.25
C SER A 36 18.70 -9.35 -7.54
N THR A 37 19.35 -10.34 -8.15
CA THR A 37 20.70 -10.21 -8.71
C THR A 37 20.75 -9.36 -9.98
N THR A 38 19.62 -9.12 -10.65
CA THR A 38 19.53 -8.24 -11.85
C THR A 38 19.56 -6.75 -11.52
N GLY A 39 19.36 -6.38 -10.25
CA GLY A 39 19.18 -5.00 -9.84
C GLY A 39 17.80 -4.43 -10.19
N MET A 40 17.53 -3.25 -9.62
CA MET A 40 16.26 -2.54 -9.64
C MET A 40 16.22 -1.44 -10.71
N THR A 41 15.15 -1.37 -11.50
CA THR A 41 15.03 -0.61 -12.77
C THR A 41 15.09 0.93 -12.66
N THR A 42 14.52 1.59 -11.64
CA THR A 42 14.72 3.04 -11.38
C THR A 42 16.12 3.41 -10.88
N SER A 43 17.02 2.46 -10.63
CA SER A 43 18.45 2.83 -10.57
C SER A 43 18.91 3.48 -11.89
N LEU A 44 18.16 3.23 -12.97
CA LEU A 44 18.30 3.85 -14.30
C LEU A 44 17.47 5.14 -14.44
N ALA A 45 16.59 5.49 -13.50
CA ALA A 45 15.82 6.73 -13.55
C ALA A 45 16.68 7.91 -13.07
N TRP A 46 17.31 7.81 -11.89
CA TRP A 46 18.21 8.83 -11.35
C TRP A 46 19.51 8.19 -10.83
N ILE A 47 20.62 8.36 -11.55
CA ILE A 47 21.90 7.77 -11.12
C ILE A 47 22.57 8.53 -9.97
N GLY A 48 22.09 9.74 -9.67
CA GLY A 48 22.62 10.63 -8.63
C GLY A 48 23.74 11.54 -9.14
N MET A 49 23.67 12.82 -8.78
CA MET A 49 24.55 13.89 -9.28
C MET A 49 26.05 13.55 -9.20
N THR A 50 26.53 12.93 -8.12
CA THR A 50 27.93 12.52 -7.97
C THR A 50 28.38 11.55 -9.07
N ASN A 51 27.50 10.65 -9.53
CA ASN A 51 27.79 9.73 -10.62
C ASN A 51 27.75 10.43 -11.99
N VAL A 52 26.82 11.38 -12.20
CA VAL A 52 26.80 12.21 -13.43
C VAL A 52 28.09 13.03 -13.55
N VAL A 53 28.52 13.67 -12.45
CA VAL A 53 29.77 14.42 -12.35
C VAL A 53 30.98 13.51 -12.59
N TYR A 54 31.04 12.33 -11.97
CA TYR A 54 32.13 11.37 -12.16
C TYR A 54 32.21 10.86 -13.60
N VAL A 55 31.08 10.52 -14.20
CA VAL A 55 30.98 10.09 -15.61
C VAL A 55 31.57 11.17 -16.52
N CYS A 56 31.15 12.43 -16.38
CA CYS A 56 31.67 13.50 -17.21
C CYS A 56 33.15 13.82 -16.94
N ALA A 57 33.54 13.97 -15.68
CA ALA A 57 34.89 14.41 -15.31
C ALA A 57 35.98 13.34 -15.50
N VAL A 58 35.62 12.05 -15.46
CA VAL A 58 36.61 10.93 -15.44
C VAL A 58 36.47 9.97 -16.62
N LEU A 59 35.26 9.68 -17.09
CA LEU A 59 35.03 8.64 -18.10
C LEU A 59 34.87 9.19 -19.53
N VAL A 60 34.27 10.37 -19.68
CA VAL A 60 33.85 10.90 -21.01
C VAL A 60 34.50 12.25 -21.34
N ASN A 61 35.08 12.95 -20.37
CA ASN A 61 35.63 14.31 -20.51
C ASN A 61 34.59 15.35 -20.99
N CYS A 62 33.34 15.21 -20.53
CA CYS A 62 32.26 16.17 -20.79
C CYS A 62 32.07 17.18 -19.66
N SER A 63 31.29 18.22 -19.96
CA SER A 63 30.79 19.19 -19.00
C SER A 63 29.32 18.91 -18.71
N ILE A 64 28.93 18.93 -17.44
CA ILE A 64 27.51 18.94 -17.04
C ILE A 64 26.87 20.34 -17.19
N VAL A 65 27.67 21.37 -17.49
CA VAL A 65 27.18 22.74 -17.70
C VAL A 65 26.66 22.85 -19.13
N ARG A 66 25.33 22.90 -19.27
CA ARG A 66 24.62 23.04 -20.54
C ARG A 66 25.16 24.19 -21.38
N GLY A 67 25.39 23.94 -22.67
CA GLY A 67 25.85 24.93 -23.64
C GLY A 67 27.38 25.07 -23.75
N MET A 68 28.16 24.38 -22.93
CA MET A 68 29.62 24.27 -23.14
C MET A 68 29.94 23.47 -24.42
N PRO A 69 31.07 23.71 -25.11
CA PRO A 69 31.45 22.96 -26.32
C PRO A 69 31.67 21.45 -26.14
N ASN A 70 31.74 20.98 -24.88
CA ASN A 70 31.77 19.56 -24.50
C ASN A 70 30.59 19.20 -23.56
N SER A 71 29.44 19.88 -23.68
CA SER A 71 28.24 19.58 -22.89
C SER A 71 27.86 18.10 -22.98
N ILE A 72 27.37 17.53 -21.89
CA ILE A 72 26.88 16.14 -21.85
C ILE A 72 25.79 15.88 -22.92
N ASP A 73 24.98 16.89 -23.24
CA ASP A 73 23.93 16.86 -24.26
C ASP A 73 24.48 17.03 -25.71
N GLN A 74 25.78 17.27 -25.89
CA GLN A 74 26.47 17.44 -27.19
C GLN A 74 27.42 16.28 -27.51
N LEU A 75 27.36 15.18 -26.76
CA LEU A 75 28.20 14.00 -26.98
C LEU A 75 27.86 13.30 -28.31
N PRO A 76 28.85 12.67 -28.99
CA PRO A 76 28.63 11.97 -30.27
C PRO A 76 27.93 10.61 -30.13
N PHE A 77 27.38 10.31 -28.95
CA PHE A 77 26.60 9.13 -28.62
C PHE A 77 25.62 9.46 -27.49
N ASP A 78 24.49 8.78 -27.43
CA ASP A 78 23.53 9.01 -26.35
C ASP A 78 24.09 8.46 -25.02
N TRP A 79 24.50 9.36 -24.13
CA TRP A 79 25.21 9.02 -22.91
C TRP A 79 24.37 8.18 -21.94
N ASP A 80 23.06 8.41 -21.86
CA ASP A 80 22.18 7.69 -20.94
C ASP A 80 21.99 6.23 -21.38
N ALA A 81 21.72 5.96 -22.66
CA ALA A 81 21.68 4.58 -23.16
C ALA A 81 23.01 3.84 -22.99
N TYR A 82 24.13 4.51 -23.28
CA TYR A 82 25.45 3.86 -23.22
C TYR A 82 25.93 3.62 -21.78
N ILE A 83 25.70 4.57 -20.86
CA ILE A 83 26.34 4.60 -19.54
C ILE A 83 25.37 4.21 -18.41
N VAL A 84 24.09 4.58 -18.53
CA VAL A 84 23.03 4.25 -17.56
C VAL A 84 22.38 2.92 -17.93
N VAL A 85 21.67 2.86 -19.07
CA VAL A 85 20.82 1.72 -19.42
C VAL A 85 21.58 0.53 -20.02
N ARG A 86 22.81 0.76 -20.52
CA ARG A 86 23.85 -0.23 -20.90
C ARG A 86 23.39 -1.37 -21.81
N HIS A 87 22.42 -1.12 -22.69
CA HIS A 87 21.92 -2.11 -23.65
C HIS A 87 21.57 -1.47 -25.00
N VAL A 88 21.16 -2.30 -25.97
CA VAL A 88 20.72 -1.84 -27.29
C VAL A 88 19.38 -1.12 -27.15
N VAL A 89 19.35 0.18 -27.47
CA VAL A 89 18.18 1.07 -27.35
C VAL A 89 16.92 0.42 -27.92
N THR A 90 15.92 0.23 -27.07
CA THR A 90 14.63 -0.36 -27.45
C THR A 90 13.63 0.70 -27.95
N PRO A 91 12.52 0.25 -28.57
CA PRO A 91 11.40 1.14 -28.85
C PRO A 91 10.76 1.72 -27.57
N VAL A 92 10.90 1.05 -26.41
CA VAL A 92 10.44 1.57 -25.10
C VAL A 92 11.31 2.74 -24.67
N ASP A 93 12.64 2.61 -24.73
CA ASP A 93 13.58 3.70 -24.40
C ASP A 93 13.36 4.94 -25.26
N THR A 94 13.12 4.70 -26.55
CA THR A 94 12.80 5.76 -27.53
C THR A 94 11.53 6.52 -27.14
N LEU A 95 10.52 5.83 -26.57
CA LEU A 95 9.30 6.46 -26.06
C LEU A 95 9.53 7.17 -24.72
N VAL A 96 10.22 6.55 -23.76
CA VAL A 96 10.53 7.18 -22.44
C VAL A 96 11.29 8.49 -22.62
N ARG A 97 12.33 8.50 -23.46
CA ARG A 97 13.08 9.72 -23.82
C ARG A 97 12.23 10.79 -24.48
N LYS A 98 11.32 10.38 -25.38
CA LYS A 98 10.45 11.29 -26.15
C LYS A 98 9.36 11.95 -25.30
N PHE A 99 8.90 11.30 -24.22
CA PHE A 99 7.76 11.75 -23.43
C PHE A 99 8.10 12.17 -21.99
N ILE A 100 9.29 11.83 -21.48
CA ILE A 100 9.72 12.14 -20.09
C ILE A 100 11.12 12.77 -20.11
N GLY A 101 12.14 12.05 -20.60
CA GLY A 101 13.52 12.56 -20.67
C GLY A 101 14.58 11.45 -20.70
N PRO A 102 15.88 11.81 -20.76
CA PRO A 102 16.98 10.86 -20.75
C PRO A 102 17.08 10.12 -19.42
N TYR A 103 17.48 8.85 -19.48
CA TYR A 103 17.69 8.04 -18.28
C TYR A 103 18.83 8.59 -17.42
N GLY A 104 18.77 8.31 -16.13
CA GLY A 104 19.67 8.89 -15.12
C GLY A 104 19.32 10.33 -14.72
N MET A 105 18.36 10.99 -15.39
CA MET A 105 17.86 12.36 -15.13
C MET A 105 16.33 12.45 -14.91
N ILE A 106 15.68 11.33 -14.57
CA ILE A 106 14.23 11.26 -14.30
C ILE A 106 13.98 11.23 -12.79
N ASP A 107 13.37 12.30 -12.28
CA ASP A 107 12.84 12.40 -10.93
C ASP A 107 11.59 11.53 -10.78
N ILE A 108 11.49 10.79 -9.66
CA ILE A 108 10.31 10.01 -9.31
C ILE A 108 9.74 10.55 -8.00
N ARG A 109 8.50 11.04 -8.04
CA ARG A 109 7.86 11.68 -6.88
C ARG A 109 6.61 10.91 -6.48
N TYR A 110 6.58 10.47 -5.22
CA TYR A 110 5.38 9.92 -4.58
C TYR A 110 4.32 11.01 -4.47
N VAL A 111 3.10 10.71 -4.92
CA VAL A 111 1.96 11.63 -4.86
C VAL A 111 1.03 11.20 -3.72
N LEU A 112 0.84 12.10 -2.75
CA LEU A 112 -0.14 11.92 -1.68
C LEU A 112 -1.57 12.10 -2.22
N PRO A 113 -2.57 11.31 -1.75
CA PRO A 113 -3.97 11.53 -2.08
C PRO A 113 -4.41 12.97 -1.74
N PRO A 114 -4.99 13.74 -2.68
CA PRO A 114 -5.43 15.09 -2.42
C PRO A 114 -6.43 15.16 -1.26
N MET A 115 -6.31 16.17 -0.39
CA MET A 115 -7.17 16.32 0.80
C MET A 115 -8.67 16.26 0.49
N ALA A 116 -9.10 16.76 -0.68
CA ALA A 116 -10.48 16.65 -1.15
C ALA A 116 -10.92 15.19 -1.39
N LEU A 117 -10.08 14.38 -2.05
CA LEU A 117 -10.35 12.95 -2.25
C LEU A 117 -10.32 12.19 -0.92
N LEU A 118 -9.35 12.48 -0.04
CA LEU A 118 -9.24 11.86 1.27
C LEU A 118 -10.47 12.15 2.15
N ALA A 119 -10.92 13.41 2.20
CA ALA A 119 -12.13 13.80 2.93
C ALA A 119 -13.40 13.15 2.35
N HIS A 120 -13.52 13.07 1.02
CA HIS A 120 -14.67 12.47 0.35
C HIS A 120 -14.74 10.94 0.53
N VAL A 121 -13.60 10.24 0.50
CA VAL A 121 -13.52 8.80 0.82
C VAL A 121 -13.79 8.56 2.31
N LEU A 122 -13.35 9.45 3.21
CA LEU A 122 -13.69 9.39 4.63
C LEU A 122 -15.20 9.61 4.87
N GLU A 123 -15.83 10.56 4.16
CA GLU A 123 -17.27 10.79 4.18
C GLU A 123 -18.04 9.54 3.72
N PHE A 124 -17.62 8.95 2.60
CA PHE A 124 -18.16 7.69 2.06
C PHE A 124 -18.03 6.55 3.07
N GLN A 125 -16.82 6.32 3.59
CA GLN A 125 -16.56 5.25 4.56
C GLN A 125 -17.41 5.43 5.81
N ASN A 126 -17.53 6.64 6.36
CA ASN A 126 -18.39 6.90 7.52
C ASN A 126 -19.86 6.61 7.22
N LYS A 127 -20.39 7.13 6.10
CA LYS A 127 -21.80 6.89 5.70
C LYS A 127 -22.12 5.41 5.48
N VAL A 128 -21.19 4.61 4.94
CA VAL A 128 -21.35 3.15 4.80
C VAL A 128 -21.12 2.40 6.12
N ARG A 129 -20.15 2.84 6.94
CA ARG A 129 -19.73 2.18 8.20
C ARG A 129 -20.73 2.33 9.34
N THR A 130 -21.61 3.35 9.34
CA THR A 130 -22.71 3.44 10.31
C THR A 130 -23.68 2.25 10.28
N ARG A 131 -23.60 1.35 9.28
CA ARG A 131 -24.37 0.09 9.20
C ARG A 131 -23.57 -1.18 9.50
N ARG A 132 -22.30 -1.12 9.94
CA ARG A 132 -21.53 -2.32 10.35
C ARG A 132 -20.48 -2.02 11.45
N GLY A 133 -20.35 -2.96 12.39
CA GLY A 133 -19.45 -2.85 13.55
C GLY A 133 -17.97 -2.66 13.19
N PRO A 134 -17.16 -2.14 14.13
CA PRO A 134 -15.80 -1.69 13.84
C PRO A 134 -14.81 -2.85 13.65
N TYR A 135 -14.20 -2.90 12.47
CA TYR A 135 -12.91 -3.56 12.28
C TYR A 135 -11.77 -2.54 12.38
N PRO A 136 -10.61 -2.92 12.95
CA PRO A 136 -9.47 -2.02 13.09
C PRO A 136 -8.80 -1.78 11.72
N SER A 137 -8.73 -0.52 11.31
CA SER A 137 -7.86 -0.08 10.22
C SER A 137 -6.44 0.10 10.74
N ARG A 138 -5.50 -0.73 10.27
CA ARG A 138 -4.06 -0.48 10.38
C ARG A 138 -3.50 -0.30 8.98
N LEU A 139 -2.88 0.85 8.73
CA LEU A 139 -2.15 1.16 7.51
C LEU A 139 -0.71 1.53 7.91
N VAL A 140 0.26 0.91 7.27
CA VAL A 140 1.70 1.20 7.34
C VAL A 140 2.22 1.07 5.91
N TRP A 141 3.15 1.94 5.49
CA TRP A 141 3.45 2.21 4.07
C TRP A 141 4.89 1.83 3.71
N PHE A 142 5.11 1.11 2.60
CA PHE A 142 6.44 0.82 2.04
C PHE A 142 6.42 0.71 0.49
N ILE A 143 7.59 0.93 -0.13
CA ILE A 143 7.83 1.29 -1.55
C ILE A 143 9.13 0.59 -2.07
N ILE A 144 9.18 -0.05 -3.27
CA ILE A 144 10.36 -0.38 -4.17
C ILE A 144 9.91 -1.25 -5.41
N LEU A 145 10.14 -1.08 -6.76
CA LEU A 145 10.66 -0.08 -7.76
C LEU A 145 10.49 -0.40 -9.35
N TRP A 146 10.13 0.59 -10.25
CA TRP A 146 9.65 0.74 -11.74
C TRP A 146 9.93 -0.24 -12.97
N ILE A 147 9.88 0.32 -14.21
CA ILE A 147 9.57 -0.27 -15.56
C ILE A 147 10.50 -1.36 -16.13
N CYS A 148 9.89 -2.21 -16.98
CA CYS A 148 10.52 -3.29 -17.73
C CYS A 148 10.92 -2.92 -19.17
N PHE A 149 12.23 -2.88 -19.44
CA PHE A 149 12.80 -2.66 -20.78
C PHE A 149 13.01 -3.97 -21.57
N PHE A 150 13.03 -5.11 -20.88
CA PHE A 150 13.26 -6.42 -21.46
C PHE A 150 11.94 -7.19 -21.61
N GLY A 151 11.61 -7.59 -22.84
CA GLY A 151 10.43 -8.41 -23.13
C GLY A 151 10.10 -8.46 -24.62
N SER A 152 9.31 -9.47 -25.01
CA SER A 152 8.63 -9.49 -26.31
C SER A 152 7.30 -8.72 -26.22
N ALA A 153 6.80 -8.21 -27.35
CA ALA A 153 5.49 -7.59 -27.41
C ALA A 153 4.38 -8.59 -27.01
N GLN A 154 3.45 -8.14 -26.16
CA GLN A 154 2.36 -8.96 -25.64
C GLN A 154 1.02 -8.65 -26.33
N SER A 155 0.12 -9.62 -26.35
CA SER A 155 -1.25 -9.47 -26.88
C SER A 155 -2.25 -8.93 -25.83
N PHE A 156 -1.79 -8.60 -24.63
CA PHE A 156 -2.59 -8.16 -23.50
C PHE A 156 -2.02 -6.89 -22.87
N VAL A 157 -2.89 -6.09 -22.23
CA VAL A 157 -2.50 -4.91 -21.44
C VAL A 157 -1.63 -5.38 -20.28
N GLN A 158 -0.40 -4.88 -20.19
CA GLN A 158 0.55 -5.24 -19.14
C GLN A 158 0.23 -4.50 -17.84
N GLN A 159 0.63 -5.10 -16.71
CA GLN A 159 0.51 -4.48 -15.39
C GLN A 159 1.03 -3.04 -15.41
N SER A 160 0.34 -2.14 -14.69
CA SER A 160 0.82 -0.76 -14.55
C SER A 160 2.09 -0.74 -13.70
N PHE A 161 2.63 0.45 -13.44
CA PHE A 161 3.80 0.64 -12.60
C PHE A 161 3.64 -0.01 -11.20
N SER A 162 4.06 -1.26 -11.04
CA SER A 162 4.42 -1.77 -9.73
C SER A 162 5.68 -1.05 -9.30
N PHE A 163 5.69 -0.55 -8.07
CA PHE A 163 6.96 -0.56 -7.39
C PHE A 163 7.43 -2.03 -7.39
N ASP A 164 6.82 -2.96 -6.66
CA ASP A 164 7.28 -4.36 -6.58
C ASP A 164 7.25 -5.13 -7.94
N ASP A 165 8.28 -4.98 -8.79
CA ASP A 165 8.54 -5.78 -10.01
C ASP A 165 10.04 -5.79 -10.39
N ALA A 166 10.59 -7.00 -10.61
CA ALA A 166 11.95 -7.20 -11.10
C ALA A 166 12.01 -7.40 -12.63
N CYS A 167 10.88 -7.27 -13.32
CA CYS A 167 10.73 -7.31 -14.77
C CYS A 167 11.18 -8.62 -15.44
N VAL A 168 11.02 -9.72 -14.71
CA VAL A 168 11.43 -11.07 -15.14
C VAL A 168 10.37 -11.73 -16.05
N ALA A 169 9.09 -11.36 -15.93
CA ALA A 169 8.00 -11.93 -16.72
C ALA A 169 6.88 -10.89 -16.99
N PRO A 170 6.23 -10.92 -18.16
CA PRO A 170 5.14 -10.00 -18.47
C PRO A 170 3.84 -10.38 -17.72
N ILE A 171 3.42 -9.56 -16.77
CA ILE A 171 2.18 -9.75 -15.99
C ILE A 171 1.01 -8.99 -16.65
N MET A 172 -0.18 -9.60 -16.70
CA MET A 172 -1.39 -8.98 -17.24
C MET A 172 -2.04 -8.01 -16.25
N HIS A 173 -2.44 -6.83 -16.74
CA HIS A 173 -3.10 -5.80 -15.94
C HIS A 173 -4.38 -6.32 -15.28
N THR A 174 -4.46 -6.20 -13.95
CA THR A 174 -5.59 -6.70 -13.16
C THR A 174 -6.06 -5.66 -12.16
N ILE A 175 -7.38 -5.43 -12.12
CA ILE A 175 -8.04 -4.57 -11.13
C ILE A 175 -9.03 -5.43 -10.34
N THR A 176 -8.82 -5.49 -9.03
CA THR A 176 -9.59 -6.30 -8.08
C THR A 176 -10.90 -5.63 -7.71
N LEU A 177 -12.03 -6.35 -7.81
CA LEU A 177 -13.34 -5.83 -7.42
C LEU A 177 -13.53 -5.90 -5.89
N GLY A 178 -12.88 -4.99 -5.16
CA GLY A 178 -13.01 -4.86 -3.71
C GLY A 178 -14.42 -4.40 -3.29
N ARG A 179 -14.90 -4.85 -2.13
CA ARG A 179 -16.30 -4.60 -1.70
C ARG A 179 -16.63 -3.11 -1.55
N LEU A 180 -15.73 -2.32 -0.97
CA LEU A 180 -15.92 -0.88 -0.78
C LEU A 180 -15.46 -0.07 -2.00
N SER A 181 -14.37 -0.47 -2.67
CA SER A 181 -13.90 0.20 -3.90
C SER A 181 -14.92 0.07 -5.03
N SER A 182 -15.57 -1.08 -5.20
CA SER A 182 -16.66 -1.27 -6.18
C SER A 182 -17.90 -0.43 -5.87
N LEU A 183 -18.31 -0.30 -4.60
CA LEU A 183 -19.43 0.56 -4.21
C LEU A 183 -19.12 2.05 -4.41
N TYR A 184 -17.90 2.47 -4.12
CA TYR A 184 -17.43 3.83 -4.41
C TYR A 184 -17.39 4.10 -5.92
N ALA A 185 -16.95 3.13 -6.71
CA ALA A 185 -16.88 3.22 -8.16
C ALA A 185 -18.26 3.20 -8.85
N ILE A 186 -19.23 2.43 -8.34
CA ILE A 186 -20.63 2.51 -8.78
C ILE A 186 -21.17 3.94 -8.57
N ALA A 187 -20.85 4.57 -7.44
CA ALA A 187 -21.25 5.94 -7.16
C ALA A 187 -20.58 6.96 -8.10
N GLY A 188 -19.25 6.89 -8.23
CA GLY A 188 -18.47 7.84 -9.04
C GLY A 188 -18.72 7.72 -10.54
N ALA A 189 -18.87 6.50 -11.06
CA ALA A 189 -19.22 6.23 -12.46
C ALA A 189 -20.74 6.27 -12.72
N ARG A 190 -21.56 6.61 -11.71
CA ARG A 190 -23.04 6.72 -11.80
C ARG A 190 -23.70 5.45 -12.39
N LEU A 191 -23.22 4.29 -11.99
CA LEU A 191 -23.53 2.99 -12.61
C LEU A 191 -24.94 2.50 -12.21
N SER A 192 -25.96 3.04 -12.88
CA SER A 192 -27.38 2.88 -12.51
C SER A 192 -28.17 1.88 -13.35
N SER A 193 -27.70 1.52 -14.56
CA SER A 193 -28.41 0.63 -15.48
C SER A 193 -27.65 -0.67 -15.77
N ALA A 194 -28.39 -1.73 -16.11
CA ALA A 194 -27.80 -2.99 -16.59
C ALA A 194 -26.97 -2.79 -17.87
N THR A 195 -27.34 -1.85 -18.74
CA THR A 195 -26.58 -1.52 -19.97
C THR A 195 -25.23 -0.88 -19.66
N ALA A 196 -25.15 -0.02 -18.63
CA ALA A 196 -23.89 0.56 -18.17
C ALA A 196 -23.01 -0.49 -17.47
N LEU A 197 -23.61 -1.40 -16.69
CA LEU A 197 -22.87 -2.53 -16.12
C LEU A 197 -22.27 -3.44 -17.21
N THR A 198 -23.04 -3.78 -18.25
CA THR A 198 -22.53 -4.56 -19.38
C THR A 198 -21.42 -3.81 -20.14
N SER A 199 -21.53 -2.50 -20.36
CA SER A 199 -20.47 -1.75 -21.05
C SER A 199 -19.16 -1.65 -20.24
N VAL A 200 -19.24 -1.63 -18.91
CA VAL A 200 -18.07 -1.77 -18.01
C VAL A 200 -17.45 -3.17 -18.14
N CYS A 201 -18.25 -4.23 -17.96
CA CYS A 201 -17.72 -5.59 -17.97
C CYS A 201 -17.21 -6.03 -19.34
N ASN A 202 -17.73 -5.49 -20.45
CA ASN A 202 -17.24 -5.71 -21.81
C ASN A 202 -15.78 -5.24 -22.02
N LEU A 203 -15.21 -4.42 -21.12
CA LEU A 203 -13.78 -4.08 -21.15
C LEU A 203 -12.88 -5.23 -20.67
N CYS A 204 -13.44 -6.28 -20.04
CA CYS A 204 -12.67 -7.46 -19.66
C CYS A 204 -12.40 -8.37 -20.90
N PRO A 205 -11.17 -8.91 -21.06
CA PRO A 205 -10.74 -9.52 -22.32
C PRO A 205 -11.35 -10.90 -22.63
N SER A 206 -11.93 -11.61 -21.65
CA SER A 206 -12.53 -12.93 -21.87
C SER A 206 -13.99 -12.99 -21.42
N HIS A 207 -14.81 -13.80 -22.10
CA HIS A 207 -16.21 -14.02 -21.74
C HIS A 207 -16.40 -14.57 -20.31
N ALA A 208 -15.44 -15.38 -19.82
CA ALA A 208 -15.42 -15.83 -18.44
C ALA A 208 -15.23 -14.65 -17.46
N THR A 209 -14.26 -13.76 -17.71
CA THR A 209 -14.07 -12.55 -16.89
C THR A 209 -15.24 -11.56 -17.00
N GLN A 210 -15.86 -11.43 -18.17
CA GLN A 210 -17.06 -10.60 -18.37
C GLN A 210 -18.23 -11.10 -17.50
N THR A 211 -18.44 -12.43 -17.48
CA THR A 211 -19.50 -13.08 -16.68
C THR A 211 -19.25 -12.93 -15.17
N SER A 212 -18.01 -13.12 -14.72
CA SER A 212 -17.61 -12.93 -13.31
C SER A 212 -17.70 -11.47 -12.86
N CYS A 213 -17.35 -10.52 -13.74
CA CYS A 213 -17.54 -9.09 -13.50
C CYS A 213 -19.03 -8.76 -13.30
N TRP A 214 -19.89 -9.21 -14.23
CA TRP A 214 -21.32 -8.88 -14.22
C TRP A 214 -22.02 -9.46 -12.98
N THR A 215 -21.77 -10.73 -12.67
CA THR A 215 -22.37 -11.40 -11.49
C THR A 215 -21.90 -10.81 -10.16
N SER A 216 -20.62 -10.41 -10.06
CA SER A 216 -20.08 -9.73 -8.88
C SER A 216 -20.73 -8.37 -8.66
N LEU A 217 -20.80 -7.54 -9.71
CA LEU A 217 -21.26 -6.16 -9.61
C LEU A 217 -22.79 -6.02 -9.60
N GLN A 218 -23.56 -6.95 -10.18
CA GLN A 218 -25.04 -6.89 -10.15
C GLN A 218 -25.58 -6.75 -8.72
N SER A 219 -25.06 -7.56 -7.79
CA SER A 219 -25.43 -7.50 -6.37
C SER A 219 -25.02 -6.18 -5.71
N SER A 220 -23.87 -5.62 -6.10
CA SER A 220 -23.40 -4.31 -5.60
C SER A 220 -24.22 -3.14 -6.13
N VAL A 221 -24.67 -3.17 -7.39
CA VAL A 221 -25.53 -2.13 -7.98
C VAL A 221 -26.92 -2.15 -7.34
N LEU A 222 -27.51 -3.33 -7.13
CA LEU A 222 -28.80 -3.46 -6.43
C LEU A 222 -28.71 -2.98 -4.96
N LEU A 223 -27.62 -3.32 -4.26
CA LEU A 223 -27.38 -2.82 -2.89
C LEU A 223 -27.16 -1.30 -2.88
N PHE A 224 -26.47 -0.74 -3.87
CA PHE A 224 -26.28 0.69 -4.03
C PHE A 224 -27.60 1.43 -4.29
N GLN A 225 -28.48 0.90 -5.16
CA GLN A 225 -29.82 1.46 -5.40
C GLN A 225 -30.71 1.40 -4.14
N ALA A 226 -30.55 0.39 -3.29
CA ALA A 226 -31.24 0.27 -2.01
C ALA A 226 -30.70 1.21 -0.91
N LEU A 227 -29.49 1.77 -1.08
CA LEU A 227 -28.95 2.83 -0.22
C LEU A 227 -29.44 4.19 -0.74
N SER A 228 -30.47 4.75 -0.09
CA SER A 228 -31.13 5.98 -0.53
C SER A 228 -30.12 7.13 -0.77
N PRO A 229 -30.29 7.94 -1.84
CA PRO A 229 -29.28 8.90 -2.30
C PRO A 229 -28.94 10.00 -1.30
N THR A 230 -29.76 10.21 -0.27
CA THR A 230 -29.50 11.06 0.90
C THR A 230 -28.31 10.60 1.77
N HIS A 231 -27.84 9.35 1.60
CA HIS A 231 -26.80 8.73 2.43
C HIS A 231 -25.51 8.41 1.70
N LEU A 232 -25.29 8.99 0.51
CA LEU A 232 -24.01 8.96 -0.20
C LEU A 232 -23.25 10.28 0.03
N PRO A 233 -21.95 10.39 -0.35
CA PRO A 233 -21.15 11.59 -0.13
C PRO A 233 -21.72 12.87 -0.76
N SER A 234 -21.07 13.98 -0.45
CA SER A 234 -21.05 15.18 -1.30
C SER A 234 -20.81 14.83 -2.78
N SER A 235 -21.22 15.67 -3.72
CA SER A 235 -21.18 15.30 -5.15
C SER A 235 -19.73 15.06 -5.61
N PHE A 236 -19.50 13.94 -6.31
CA PHE A 236 -18.20 13.59 -6.92
C PHE A 236 -17.65 14.72 -7.83
N GLU A 237 -18.53 15.59 -8.35
CA GLU A 237 -18.21 16.81 -9.10
C GLU A 237 -17.30 17.79 -8.34
N SER A 238 -17.24 17.71 -7.00
CA SER A 238 -16.28 18.47 -6.17
C SER A 238 -14.86 17.91 -6.19
N VAL A 239 -14.70 16.59 -6.45
CA VAL A 239 -13.41 15.88 -6.40
C VAL A 239 -12.85 15.62 -7.81
N THR A 240 -13.72 15.35 -8.79
CA THR A 240 -13.32 15.10 -10.19
C THR A 240 -12.37 16.15 -10.76
N PRO A 241 -12.57 17.48 -10.59
CA PRO A 241 -11.66 18.49 -11.14
C PRO A 241 -10.23 18.34 -10.61
N THR A 242 -10.07 18.04 -9.32
CA THR A 242 -8.76 17.81 -8.69
C THR A 242 -8.06 16.58 -9.26
N LEU A 243 -8.80 15.48 -9.49
CA LEU A 243 -8.23 14.25 -10.04
C LEU A 243 -7.89 14.36 -11.52
N VAL A 244 -8.70 15.07 -12.29
CA VAL A 244 -8.41 15.40 -13.69
C VAL A 244 -7.17 16.29 -13.79
N ALA A 245 -7.00 17.25 -12.88
CA ALA A 245 -5.80 18.10 -12.82
C ALA A 245 -4.51 17.33 -12.46
N LEU A 246 -4.58 16.25 -11.67
CA LEU A 246 -3.44 15.36 -11.40
C LEU A 246 -3.05 14.47 -12.61
N ASN A 247 -3.93 14.36 -13.61
CA ASN A 247 -3.72 13.60 -14.84
C ASN A 247 -3.23 12.14 -14.63
N VAL A 248 -3.75 11.46 -13.60
CA VAL A 248 -3.37 10.07 -13.29
C VAL A 248 -3.82 9.15 -14.41
N SER A 249 -2.87 8.44 -15.04
CA SER A 249 -3.10 7.63 -16.24
C SER A 249 -2.55 6.21 -16.11
N LEU A 250 -3.22 5.25 -16.75
CA LEU A 250 -2.62 3.97 -17.11
C LEU A 250 -1.72 4.19 -18.31
N VAL A 251 -0.44 3.87 -18.14
CA VAL A 251 0.62 3.97 -19.16
C VAL A 251 0.83 2.61 -19.80
N GLN A 252 0.87 2.54 -21.13
CA GLN A 252 1.23 1.34 -21.89
C GLN A 252 2.15 1.69 -23.06
N PHE A 253 3.17 0.86 -23.28
CA PHE A 253 4.04 0.94 -24.45
C PHE A 253 3.55 -0.09 -25.47
N ALA A 254 3.18 0.36 -26.66
CA ALA A 254 2.62 -0.49 -27.70
C ALA A 254 3.33 -0.27 -29.04
N ALA A 255 3.09 -1.17 -29.99
CA ALA A 255 3.45 -0.98 -31.39
C ALA A 255 2.17 -1.00 -32.24
N THR A 256 2.12 -0.19 -33.30
CA THR A 256 1.06 -0.27 -34.30
C THR A 256 1.21 -1.53 -35.17
N THR A 257 0.23 -1.80 -36.03
CA THR A 257 0.33 -2.83 -37.09
C THR A 257 1.54 -2.66 -38.02
N ASN A 258 2.11 -1.46 -38.07
CA ASN A 258 3.25 -1.11 -38.91
C ASN A 258 4.57 -1.12 -38.09
N SER A 259 4.57 -1.78 -36.92
CA SER A 259 5.67 -1.84 -35.96
C SER A 259 6.16 -0.48 -35.43
N THR A 260 5.41 0.61 -35.63
CA THR A 260 5.80 1.92 -35.08
C THR A 260 5.47 1.99 -33.59
N PRO A 261 6.43 2.35 -32.72
CA PRO A 261 6.19 2.43 -31.28
C PRO A 261 5.31 3.63 -30.93
N VAL A 262 4.37 3.43 -30.02
CA VAL A 262 3.44 4.44 -29.51
C VAL A 262 3.27 4.32 -28.00
N LEU A 263 3.27 5.46 -27.30
CA LEU A 263 2.88 5.55 -25.91
C LEU A 263 1.36 5.72 -25.85
N LEU A 264 0.66 4.80 -25.19
CA LEU A 264 -0.77 4.89 -24.94
C LEU A 264 -0.99 5.34 -23.49
N LEU A 265 -1.74 6.43 -23.33
CA LEU A 265 -2.11 7.00 -22.05
C LEU A 265 -3.63 6.94 -21.89
N GLN A 266 -4.10 6.23 -20.88
CA GLN A 266 -5.52 6.12 -20.56
C GLN A 266 -5.79 6.69 -19.17
N ASN A 267 -6.30 7.92 -19.12
CA ASN A 267 -6.63 8.59 -17.85
C ASN A 267 -7.59 7.73 -17.01
N MET A 268 -7.32 7.63 -15.72
CA MET A 268 -8.10 6.82 -14.79
C MET A 268 -9.48 7.44 -14.56
N VAL A 269 -9.54 8.75 -14.25
CA VAL A 269 -10.80 9.50 -14.09
C VAL A 269 -10.90 10.54 -15.20
N SER A 270 -12.06 10.56 -15.86
CA SER A 270 -12.42 11.56 -16.88
C SER A 270 -13.29 12.68 -16.29
N SER A 271 -13.54 13.75 -17.06
CA SER A 271 -14.49 14.80 -16.65
C SER A 271 -15.90 14.23 -16.49
N SER A 272 -16.70 14.83 -15.60
CA SER A 272 -18.08 14.40 -15.32
C SER A 272 -19.00 14.47 -16.54
N SER A 273 -18.68 15.29 -17.55
CA SER A 273 -19.34 15.35 -18.85
C SER A 273 -19.08 14.12 -19.74
N ASN A 274 -17.89 13.53 -19.65
CA ASN A 274 -17.42 12.43 -20.50
C ASN A 274 -17.13 11.20 -19.64
N ASN A 275 -18.12 10.75 -18.87
CA ASN A 275 -18.03 9.54 -18.06
C ASN A 275 -17.98 8.30 -18.97
N THR A 276 -16.85 7.58 -18.96
CA THR A 276 -16.65 6.39 -19.81
C THR A 276 -16.81 5.10 -18.99
N PRO A 277 -17.02 3.93 -19.63
CA PRO A 277 -16.99 2.66 -18.88
C PRO A 277 -15.64 2.38 -18.20
N TRP A 278 -14.53 2.94 -18.70
CA TRP A 278 -13.23 2.85 -18.02
C TRP A 278 -13.20 3.62 -16.69
N SER A 279 -13.93 4.74 -16.60
CA SER A 279 -13.95 5.61 -15.42
C SER A 279 -14.42 4.89 -14.15
N PHE A 280 -15.17 3.78 -14.29
CA PHE A 280 -15.48 2.86 -13.18
C PHE A 280 -14.20 2.24 -12.56
N PHE A 281 -13.34 1.64 -13.38
CA PHE A 281 -12.05 1.10 -12.93
C PHE A 281 -11.15 2.21 -12.38
N GLY A 282 -11.23 3.41 -12.98
CA GLY A 282 -10.69 4.64 -12.43
C GLY A 282 -11.02 4.86 -10.95
N TRP A 283 -12.31 4.97 -10.63
CA TRP A 283 -12.78 5.21 -9.27
C TRP A 283 -12.44 4.08 -8.29
N ILE A 284 -12.33 2.82 -8.73
CA ILE A 284 -11.77 1.73 -7.91
C ILE A 284 -10.34 2.09 -7.47
N THR A 285 -9.47 2.43 -8.43
CA THR A 285 -8.07 2.74 -8.13
C THR A 285 -7.89 4.01 -7.29
N MET A 286 -8.74 5.03 -7.47
CA MET A 286 -8.73 6.24 -6.62
C MET A 286 -9.12 5.95 -5.16
N TYR A 287 -10.07 5.04 -4.94
CA TYR A 287 -10.40 4.58 -3.59
C TYR A 287 -9.24 3.76 -2.99
N GLU A 288 -8.67 2.84 -3.76
CA GLU A 288 -7.57 1.98 -3.33
C GLU A 288 -6.28 2.78 -3.03
N TRP A 289 -6.08 3.92 -3.68
CA TRP A 289 -5.01 4.88 -3.37
C TRP A 289 -5.19 5.58 -2.01
N VAL A 290 -6.40 6.05 -1.67
CA VAL A 290 -6.67 6.61 -0.32
C VAL A 290 -6.49 5.56 0.78
N VAL A 291 -6.81 4.29 0.48
CA VAL A 291 -6.67 3.17 1.43
C VAL A 291 -5.25 2.59 1.46
N GLY A 292 -4.32 3.08 0.63
CA GLY A 292 -2.93 2.61 0.61
C GLY A 292 -2.74 1.19 0.05
N ILE A 293 -3.70 0.71 -0.73
CA ILE A 293 -3.61 -0.54 -1.52
C ILE A 293 -2.91 -0.26 -2.87
N ARG A 294 -2.97 1.00 -3.32
CA ARG A 294 -2.27 1.53 -4.49
C ARG A 294 -1.58 2.83 -4.14
N GLU A 295 -0.70 3.25 -5.01
CA GLU A 295 0.14 4.43 -4.88
C GLU A 295 0.21 5.15 -6.23
N VAL A 296 0.37 6.47 -6.20
CA VAL A 296 0.45 7.30 -7.41
C VAL A 296 1.81 7.98 -7.44
N TYR A 297 2.40 8.02 -8.64
CA TYR A 297 3.74 8.55 -8.84
C TYR A 297 3.80 9.42 -10.09
N THR A 298 4.48 10.55 -9.97
CA THR A 298 4.80 11.42 -11.10
C THR A 298 6.27 11.24 -11.46
N PHE A 299 6.51 11.01 -12.74
CA PHE A 299 7.82 10.94 -13.37
C PHE A 299 8.08 12.29 -14.01
N GLU A 300 9.10 13.00 -13.55
CA GLU A 300 9.49 14.31 -14.06
C GLU A 300 10.87 14.20 -14.73
N GLY A 301 10.96 14.53 -16.01
CA GLY A 301 12.23 14.64 -16.72
C GLY A 301 12.29 15.93 -17.55
N ASP A 302 13.44 16.18 -18.19
CA ASP A 302 13.69 17.38 -18.99
C ASP A 302 12.68 17.64 -20.14
N VAL A 303 11.98 16.60 -20.62
CA VAL A 303 11.09 16.67 -21.79
C VAL A 303 9.61 16.70 -21.40
N GLY A 304 9.23 16.07 -20.29
CA GLY A 304 7.82 15.96 -19.91
C GLY A 304 7.59 15.34 -18.53
N THR A 305 6.33 15.39 -18.11
CA THR A 305 5.88 14.82 -16.82
C THR A 305 4.77 13.80 -17.04
N LEU A 306 4.81 12.68 -16.31
CA LEU A 306 3.85 11.58 -16.46
C LEU A 306 3.41 11.02 -15.11
N THR A 307 2.12 11.17 -14.78
CA THR A 307 1.52 10.63 -13.55
C THR A 307 0.83 9.30 -13.81
N THR A 308 1.20 8.27 -13.03
CA THR A 308 0.71 6.89 -13.17
C THR A 308 0.42 6.25 -11.80
N ILE A 309 -0.33 5.15 -11.79
CA ILE A 309 -0.84 4.47 -10.60
C ILE A 309 -0.43 3.00 -10.54
N SER A 310 -0.13 2.50 -9.34
CA SER A 310 0.37 1.13 -9.15
C SER A 310 -0.71 0.04 -9.21
N PRO A 311 -0.33 -1.23 -9.49
CA PRO A 311 -1.15 -2.39 -9.19
C PRO A 311 -1.53 -2.45 -7.71
N SER A 312 -2.55 -3.25 -7.40
CA SER A 312 -2.94 -3.51 -6.01
C SER A 312 -1.85 -4.29 -5.31
N GLN A 313 -1.13 -3.67 -4.38
CA GLN A 313 -0.16 -4.40 -3.56
C GLN A 313 -0.87 -5.28 -2.53
N PRO A 314 -0.36 -6.50 -2.26
CA PRO A 314 -0.88 -7.35 -1.20
C PRO A 314 -0.50 -6.75 0.16
N PHE A 315 -1.45 -6.71 1.11
CA PHE A 315 -1.12 -6.36 2.50
C PHE A 315 -0.17 -7.42 3.07
N VAL A 316 1.09 -7.06 3.28
CA VAL A 316 2.07 -7.89 3.99
C VAL A 316 1.71 -7.86 5.48
N PRO A 317 1.27 -8.98 6.09
CA PRO A 317 0.99 -8.99 7.51
C PRO A 317 2.30 -8.86 8.28
N LEU A 318 2.35 -7.85 9.14
CA LEU A 318 3.44 -7.61 10.08
C LEU A 318 2.92 -7.98 11.49
N PRO A 319 2.90 -9.28 11.85
CA PRO A 319 2.44 -9.69 13.17
C PRO A 319 3.45 -9.28 14.24
N ALA A 320 2.96 -8.78 15.37
CA ALA A 320 3.77 -8.69 16.59
C ALA A 320 4.17 -10.11 17.02
N ASP A 321 5.39 -10.29 17.51
CA ASP A 321 5.87 -11.59 17.98
C ASP A 321 5.01 -12.05 19.18
N PRO A 322 4.36 -13.24 19.15
CA PRO A 322 3.59 -13.75 20.28
C PRO A 322 4.41 -14.00 21.56
N LEU A 323 5.74 -14.01 21.49
CA LEU A 323 6.66 -14.00 22.63
C LEU A 323 6.82 -12.59 23.24
N GLU A 324 6.69 -11.53 22.43
CA GLU A 324 6.73 -10.12 22.88
C GLU A 324 5.36 -9.59 23.34
N VAL A 325 4.25 -10.33 23.18
CA VAL A 325 2.96 -9.92 23.76
C VAL A 325 2.82 -10.51 25.17
N PRO A 326 2.80 -9.72 26.26
CA PRO A 326 2.79 -10.20 27.64
C PRO A 326 1.41 -10.73 28.10
N LEU A 327 0.67 -11.42 27.23
CA LEU A 327 -0.62 -12.08 27.50
C LEU A 327 -0.58 -12.96 28.75
N ARG A 328 0.56 -13.57 29.06
CA ARG A 328 0.70 -14.52 30.17
C ARG A 328 1.10 -13.89 31.49
N ALA A 329 1.74 -12.71 31.51
CA ALA A 329 2.28 -12.13 32.74
C ALA A 329 1.17 -11.82 33.76
N CYS A 330 0.11 -11.13 33.33
CA CYS A 330 -1.05 -10.83 34.17
C CYS A 330 -1.81 -12.10 34.57
N PHE A 331 -1.88 -13.11 33.71
CA PHE A 331 -2.49 -14.41 34.03
C PHE A 331 -1.70 -15.21 35.06
N TYR A 332 -0.36 -15.21 35.01
CA TYR A 332 0.47 -15.83 36.05
C TYR A 332 0.33 -15.12 37.40
N ILE A 333 0.37 -13.78 37.42
CA ILE A 333 0.15 -13.00 38.65
C ILE A 333 -1.25 -13.27 39.22
N TRP A 334 -2.29 -13.24 38.39
CA TRP A 334 -3.66 -13.57 38.81
C TRP A 334 -3.77 -15.01 39.34
N TYR A 335 -3.16 -15.99 38.67
CA TYR A 335 -3.17 -17.38 39.11
C TYR A 335 -2.45 -17.56 40.45
N ILE A 336 -1.30 -16.89 40.66
CA ILE A 336 -0.58 -16.89 41.94
C ILE A 336 -1.44 -16.26 43.04
N VAL A 337 -2.08 -15.12 42.79
CA VAL A 337 -2.96 -14.45 43.76
C VAL A 337 -4.16 -15.34 44.12
N VAL A 338 -4.82 -15.97 43.14
CA VAL A 338 -5.93 -16.91 43.38
C VAL A 338 -5.46 -18.15 44.14
N TYR A 339 -4.29 -18.70 43.80
CA TYR A 339 -3.70 -19.86 44.47
C TYR A 339 -3.34 -19.57 45.93
N MET A 340 -2.67 -18.45 46.20
CA MET A 340 -2.36 -18.03 47.58
C MET A 340 -3.63 -17.73 48.37
N THR A 341 -4.62 -17.05 47.76
CA THR A 341 -5.92 -16.81 48.42
C THR A 341 -6.62 -18.12 48.77
N PHE A 342 -6.62 -19.11 47.88
CA PHE A 342 -7.17 -20.44 48.15
C PHE A 342 -6.42 -21.18 49.26
N LEU A 343 -5.08 -21.17 49.26
CA LEU A 343 -4.30 -21.79 50.34
C LEU A 343 -4.63 -21.16 51.70
N LEU A 344 -4.50 -19.83 51.82
CA LEU A 344 -4.68 -19.10 53.07
C LEU A 344 -6.12 -19.21 53.61
N THR A 345 -7.12 -19.22 52.73
CA THR A 345 -8.52 -19.46 53.13
C THR A 345 -8.77 -20.92 53.52
N SER A 346 -8.14 -21.90 52.86
CA SER A 346 -8.25 -23.32 53.23
C SER A 346 -7.61 -23.61 54.59
N GLU A 347 -6.45 -23.02 54.88
CA GLU A 347 -5.76 -23.15 56.18
C GLU A 347 -6.57 -22.48 57.29
N GLY A 348 -7.07 -21.26 57.05
CA GLY A 348 -7.97 -20.56 57.99
C GLY A 348 -9.26 -21.36 58.27
N ALA A 349 -9.86 -21.98 57.25
CA ALA A 349 -11.02 -22.84 57.41
C ALA A 349 -10.69 -24.10 58.24
N LEU A 350 -9.53 -24.72 58.05
CA LEU A 350 -9.08 -25.85 58.88
C LEU A 350 -8.87 -25.43 60.34
N VAL A 351 -8.18 -24.31 60.60
CA VAL A 351 -7.98 -23.77 61.95
C VAL A 351 -9.32 -23.48 62.64
N LEU A 352 -10.29 -22.91 61.93
CA LEU A 352 -11.65 -22.70 62.45
C LEU A 352 -12.38 -24.02 62.74
N LEU A 353 -12.34 -25.00 61.84
CA LEU A 353 -12.98 -26.32 62.03
C LEU A 353 -12.39 -27.08 63.22
N PHE A 354 -11.07 -27.07 63.38
CA PHE A 354 -10.41 -27.65 64.56
C PHE A 354 -10.79 -26.89 65.85
N SER A 355 -10.89 -25.57 65.80
CA SER A 355 -11.30 -24.75 66.95
C SER A 355 -12.74 -25.04 67.39
N VAL A 356 -13.68 -25.11 66.45
CA VAL A 356 -15.09 -25.48 66.70
C VAL A 356 -15.19 -26.89 67.26
N ARG A 357 -14.47 -27.86 66.68
CA ARG A 357 -14.48 -29.27 67.13
C ARG A 357 -13.96 -29.45 68.56
N HIS A 358 -13.06 -28.56 69.02
CA HIS A 358 -12.58 -28.53 70.41
C HIS A 358 -13.31 -27.49 71.28
N SER A 359 -14.48 -27.01 70.84
CA SER A 359 -15.33 -26.03 71.54
C SER A 359 -14.59 -24.76 71.99
N PHE A 360 -13.63 -24.29 71.18
CA PHE A 360 -12.76 -23.13 71.45
C PHE A 360 -11.98 -23.20 72.78
N ARG A 361 -11.69 -24.40 73.30
CA ARG A 361 -10.99 -24.61 74.59
C ARG A 361 -9.47 -24.37 74.56
N GLY A 362 -8.91 -23.98 73.41
CA GLY A 362 -7.50 -23.59 73.30
C GLY A 362 -7.26 -22.12 73.66
N LEU A 363 -6.03 -21.75 74.04
CA LEU A 363 -5.70 -20.35 74.29
C LEU A 363 -5.81 -19.54 72.99
N GLY A 364 -6.55 -18.42 73.03
CA GLY A 364 -6.69 -17.51 71.89
C GLY A 364 -5.37 -16.91 71.39
N SER A 365 -4.32 -16.91 72.22
CA SER A 365 -2.96 -16.54 71.82
C SER A 365 -2.43 -17.37 70.64
N SER A 366 -2.84 -18.64 70.51
CA SER A 366 -2.45 -19.51 69.40
C SER A 366 -2.93 -18.98 68.03
N LEU A 367 -4.06 -18.27 67.97
CA LEU A 367 -4.60 -17.70 66.73
C LEU A 367 -3.79 -16.50 66.22
N PHE A 368 -3.07 -15.80 67.10
CA PHE A 368 -2.18 -14.69 66.70
C PHE A 368 -0.92 -15.17 65.96
N TYR A 369 -0.55 -16.45 66.06
CA TYR A 369 0.52 -17.02 65.25
C TYR A 369 0.08 -17.23 63.79
N PHE A 370 -1.18 -17.65 63.57
CA PHE A 370 -1.75 -17.76 62.21
C PHE A 370 -1.75 -16.40 61.49
N HIS A 371 -2.14 -15.32 62.19
CA HIS A 371 -2.06 -13.95 61.66
C HIS A 371 -0.64 -13.54 61.22
N ARG A 372 0.42 -14.07 61.86
CA ARG A 372 1.82 -13.82 61.46
C ARG A 372 2.27 -14.59 60.21
N VAL A 373 1.64 -15.73 59.90
CA VAL A 373 1.92 -16.52 58.68
C VAL A 373 1.14 -15.96 57.49
N VAL A 374 -0.13 -15.60 57.70
CA VAL A 374 -0.98 -14.99 56.65
C VAL A 374 -0.51 -13.56 56.32
N GLY A 375 -0.10 -12.78 57.32
CA GLY A 375 0.32 -11.37 57.14
C GLY A 375 1.73 -11.16 56.56
N SER A 376 2.39 -12.20 56.06
CA SER A 376 3.70 -12.10 55.38
C SER A 376 3.64 -12.42 53.88
N VAL A 377 2.43 -12.47 53.30
CA VAL A 377 2.13 -12.74 51.88
C VAL A 377 1.37 -11.57 51.28
#